data_AF-A0A1M3LW50-F1
#
_entry.id   AF-A0A1M3LW50-F1
#
_cell.length_a   1.000
_cell.length_b   1.000
_cell.length_c   1.000
_cell.angle_alpha   90.00
_cell.angle_beta   90.00
_cell.angle_gamma   90.00
#
_symmetry.space_group_name_H-M   'P 1'
#
loop_
_entity.id
_entity.type
_entity.pdbx_description
1 polymer ?
#
loop_
_entity_poly.entity_id
_entity_poly.type
_entity_poly.pdbx_seq_one_letter_code
_entity_poly.pdbx_strand_id
1 'polypeptide(L)'
;MTCFNKETKSMKTLAAIAVAAAILGTSLPAAADGVLTANYGGQITETADGWRIEFAVRDGGIRAWVRDHGDKPVTAAGKATLLVNGKKQDVPLKADGVMLTGDTSVTPADKVATILSLSVNGKAVSARFSQDAVVTPPLSARAGAGKAAFEQVCAACHGTALRGSDAAPPLLHAFYQLGSGHGDDVILAAATSGAKSHMWKFGDMPKPEGLKPGQEKDVLAYIRAMQAANGFAGTAVKPADQGAMPMDHSGHMKH
;
A
#
# COMPACT_ATOMS: atom_id res chain seq x y z
N MET A 1 30.74 -48.27 -72.27
CA MET A 1 29.29 -48.05 -72.43
C MET A 1 28.73 -47.57 -71.09
N THR A 2 28.54 -46.25 -70.89
CA THR A 2 27.26 -45.51 -71.05
C THR A 2 26.16 -46.05 -70.13
N CYS A 3 25.37 -45.31 -69.36
CA CYS A 3 25.10 -43.88 -69.17
C CYS A 3 24.19 -43.82 -67.90
N PHE A 4 24.36 -42.87 -66.98
CA PHE A 4 23.65 -41.58 -66.93
C PHE A 4 22.18 -41.65 -66.44
N ASN A 5 22.01 -41.23 -65.18
CA ASN A 5 21.13 -40.16 -64.70
C ASN A 5 19.63 -40.09 -65.13
N LYS A 6 18.75 -40.16 -64.13
CA LYS A 6 17.77 -39.14 -63.68
C LYS A 6 17.04 -38.30 -64.75
N GLU A 7 15.71 -38.34 -64.72
CA GLU A 7 14.77 -37.30 -65.22
C GLU A 7 13.49 -37.41 -64.34
N THR A 8 13.18 -36.46 -63.44
CA THR A 8 12.41 -35.17 -63.62
C THR A 8 10.90 -35.42 -63.75
N LYS A 9 9.94 -34.57 -63.35
CA LYS A 9 9.79 -33.18 -62.87
C LYS A 9 8.35 -33.07 -62.27
N SER A 10 8.10 -32.30 -61.21
CA SER A 10 7.40 -30.97 -61.21
C SER A 10 5.95 -31.00 -61.75
N MET A 11 4.91 -30.39 -61.17
CA MET A 11 4.79 -29.05 -60.59
C MET A 11 3.36 -28.83 -60.03
N LYS A 12 3.23 -28.08 -58.91
CA LYS A 12 2.22 -27.04 -58.51
C LYS A 12 0.74 -27.21 -58.97
N THR A 13 -0.30 -26.88 -58.20
CA THR A 13 -0.65 -25.53 -57.68
C THR A 13 -1.92 -25.53 -56.78
N LEU A 14 -2.01 -24.55 -55.86
CA LEU A 14 -3.20 -23.85 -55.27
C LEU A 14 -4.22 -24.66 -54.44
N ALA A 15 -4.27 -24.50 -53.12
CA ALA A 15 -4.90 -23.41 -52.34
C ALA A 15 -6.44 -23.46 -52.31
N ALA A 16 -7.00 -23.87 -51.16
CA ALA A 16 -8.32 -23.47 -50.70
C ALA A 16 -8.27 -23.36 -49.16
N ILE A 17 -8.23 -22.11 -48.69
CA ILE A 17 -8.28 -21.74 -47.27
C ILE A 17 -9.74 -21.83 -46.85
N ALA A 18 -10.08 -22.79 -45.99
CA ALA A 18 -11.34 -22.79 -45.27
C ALA A 18 -11.21 -21.88 -44.04
N VAL A 19 -11.84 -20.71 -44.10
CA VAL A 19 -11.97 -19.79 -42.96
C VAL A 19 -12.99 -20.39 -41.99
N ALA A 20 -12.50 -21.09 -40.97
CA ALA A 20 -13.29 -21.39 -39.79
C ALA A 20 -13.33 -20.11 -38.92
N ALA A 21 -14.42 -19.36 -39.01
CA ALA A 21 -14.73 -18.28 -38.08
C ALA A 21 -15.10 -18.90 -36.73
N ALA A 22 -14.08 -19.26 -35.94
CA ALA A 22 -14.26 -19.51 -34.53
C ALA A 22 -14.62 -18.19 -33.86
N ILE A 23 -15.88 -18.06 -33.46
CA ILE A 23 -16.36 -16.96 -32.65
C ILE A 23 -15.52 -16.97 -31.37
N LEU A 24 -14.55 -16.07 -31.31
CA LEU A 24 -13.84 -15.70 -30.10
C LEU A 24 -14.86 -15.08 -29.16
N GLY A 25 -15.53 -15.93 -28.39
CA GLY A 25 -16.15 -15.54 -27.14
C GLY A 25 -15.05 -15.17 -26.18
N THR A 26 -14.46 -14.00 -26.35
CA THR A 26 -13.78 -13.31 -25.25
C THR A 26 -14.89 -12.91 -24.29
N SER A 27 -15.30 -13.83 -23.42
CA SER A 27 -15.85 -13.41 -22.14
C SER A 27 -14.71 -12.66 -21.47
N LEU A 28 -14.68 -11.33 -21.66
CA LEU A 28 -14.01 -10.44 -20.74
C LEU A 28 -14.41 -10.94 -19.34
N PRO A 29 -13.46 -11.17 -18.41
CA PRO A 29 -13.87 -11.29 -17.03
C PRO A 29 -14.72 -10.06 -16.76
N ALA A 30 -15.98 -10.27 -16.39
CA ALA A 30 -16.82 -9.19 -15.93
C ALA A 30 -16.01 -8.53 -14.81
N ALA A 31 -15.51 -7.32 -15.05
CA ALA A 31 -14.95 -6.47 -14.02
C ALA A 31 -16.12 -6.02 -13.13
N ALA A 32 -16.71 -6.98 -12.43
CA ALA A 32 -17.54 -6.73 -11.28
C ALA A 32 -16.56 -6.75 -10.11
N ASP A 33 -16.09 -5.57 -9.74
CA ASP A 33 -16.24 -5.03 -8.39
C ASP A 33 -15.36 -3.79 -8.22
N GLY A 34 -15.84 -2.85 -7.41
CA GLY A 34 -15.20 -1.55 -7.18
C GLY A 34 -13.76 -1.65 -6.68
N VAL A 35 -13.09 -0.50 -6.60
CA VAL A 35 -11.73 -0.37 -6.06
C VAL A 35 -11.58 -1.21 -4.79
N LEU A 36 -10.67 -2.19 -4.80
CA LEU A 36 -10.38 -3.02 -3.63
C LEU A 36 -9.96 -2.12 -2.47
N THR A 37 -10.71 -2.18 -1.37
CA THR A 37 -10.47 -1.37 -0.18
C THR A 37 -10.08 -2.25 1.01
N ALA A 38 -8.96 -1.90 1.64
CA ALA A 38 -8.55 -2.51 2.89
C ALA A 38 -9.46 -2.03 4.03
N ASN A 39 -9.78 -2.88 5.01
CA ASN A 39 -10.57 -2.53 6.19
C ASN A 39 -9.71 -2.06 7.37
N TYR A 40 -8.46 -2.53 7.42
CA TYR A 40 -7.53 -2.34 8.53
C TYR A 40 -6.23 -1.69 8.05
N GLY A 41 -6.29 -0.92 6.95
CA GLY A 41 -5.14 -0.17 6.43
C GLY A 41 -3.96 -1.04 5.97
N GLY A 42 -4.19 -2.33 5.69
CA GLY A 42 -3.20 -3.21 5.07
C GLY A 42 -3.12 -3.04 3.56
N GLN A 43 -2.21 -3.78 2.95
CA GLN A 43 -2.21 -4.03 1.51
C GLN A 43 -3.30 -5.06 1.20
N ILE A 44 -4.00 -4.90 0.08
CA ILE A 44 -5.07 -5.81 -0.33
C ILE A 44 -4.82 -6.37 -1.73
N THR A 45 -5.17 -7.63 -1.92
CA THR A 45 -5.18 -8.30 -3.23
C THR A 45 -6.41 -9.19 -3.34
N GLU A 46 -6.82 -9.50 -4.56
CA GLU A 46 -7.86 -10.47 -4.85
C GLU A 46 -7.25 -11.64 -5.63
N THR A 47 -7.55 -12.86 -5.19
CA THR A 47 -7.10 -14.08 -5.86
C THR A 47 -8.03 -14.44 -7.02
N ALA A 48 -7.57 -15.31 -7.92
CA ALA A 48 -8.38 -15.77 -9.05
C ALA A 48 -9.70 -16.46 -8.62
N ASP A 49 -9.74 -17.04 -7.42
CA ASP A 49 -10.92 -17.67 -6.84
C ASP A 49 -11.85 -16.68 -6.10
N GLY A 50 -11.59 -15.37 -6.20
CA GLY A 50 -12.42 -14.31 -5.60
C GLY A 50 -12.19 -14.07 -4.11
N TRP A 51 -11.10 -14.61 -3.53
CA TRP A 51 -10.72 -14.29 -2.15
C TRP A 51 -9.98 -12.96 -2.09
N ARG A 52 -10.51 -12.02 -1.30
CA ARG A 52 -9.86 -10.76 -0.98
C ARG A 52 -9.02 -10.92 0.26
N ILE A 53 -7.71 -10.75 0.13
CA ILE A 53 -6.74 -10.94 1.22
C ILE A 53 -6.13 -9.60 1.54
N GLU A 54 -6.33 -9.17 2.78
CA GLU A 54 -5.66 -8.01 3.35
C GLU A 54 -4.50 -8.47 4.22
N PHE A 55 -3.37 -7.79 4.11
CA PHE A 55 -2.14 -8.08 4.85
C PHE A 55 -1.51 -6.81 5.39
N ALA A 56 -1.07 -6.84 6.64
CA ALA A 56 -0.36 -5.72 7.25
C ALA A 56 0.83 -6.23 8.07
N VAL A 57 1.94 -5.49 8.04
CA VAL A 57 3.04 -5.64 8.99
C VAL A 57 2.90 -4.58 10.06
N ARG A 58 2.87 -5.01 11.32
CA ARG A 58 2.76 -4.17 12.51
C ARG A 58 4.00 -4.36 13.39
N ASP A 59 4.18 -3.48 14.36
CA ASP A 59 5.23 -3.66 15.37
C ASP A 59 5.00 -5.01 16.09
N GLY A 60 6.00 -5.89 16.06
CA GLY A 60 5.96 -7.21 16.69
C GLY A 60 5.28 -8.32 15.89
N GLY A 61 4.79 -8.06 14.66
CA GLY A 61 4.25 -9.16 13.86
C GLY A 61 3.57 -8.80 12.55
N ILE A 62 2.89 -9.78 11.99
CA ILE A 62 2.03 -9.63 10.82
C ILE A 62 0.58 -9.88 11.15
N ARG A 63 -0.30 -9.32 10.32
CA ARG A 63 -1.73 -9.51 10.34
C ARG A 63 -2.22 -9.90 8.95
N ALA A 64 -3.22 -10.77 8.89
CA ALA A 64 -3.94 -11.04 7.66
C ALA A 64 -5.43 -11.23 7.92
N TRP A 65 -6.25 -10.86 6.93
CA TRP A 65 -7.69 -11.07 6.92
C TRP A 65 -8.11 -11.59 5.55
N VAL A 66 -9.12 -12.46 5.54
CA VAL A 66 -9.70 -13.00 4.31
C VAL A 66 -11.16 -12.60 4.22
N ARG A 67 -11.59 -12.16 3.05
CA ARG A 67 -12.99 -11.88 2.71
C ARG A 67 -13.39 -12.59 1.43
N ASP A 68 -14.67 -12.94 1.32
CA ASP A 68 -15.25 -13.39 0.05
C ASP A 68 -15.50 -12.20 -0.91
N HIS A 69 -15.94 -12.51 -2.13
CA HIS A 69 -16.30 -11.52 -3.16
C HIS A 69 -17.38 -10.52 -2.69
N GLY A 70 -18.23 -10.92 -1.74
CA GLY A 70 -19.25 -10.08 -1.12
C GLY A 70 -18.76 -9.26 0.07
N ASP A 71 -17.44 -9.12 0.25
CA ASP A 71 -16.76 -8.46 1.37
C ASP A 71 -17.05 -9.04 2.76
N LYS A 72 -17.60 -10.26 2.83
CA LYS A 72 -17.87 -10.91 4.11
C LYS A 72 -16.59 -11.52 4.66
N PRO A 73 -16.24 -11.27 5.93
CA PRO A 73 -15.09 -11.91 6.57
C PRO A 73 -15.21 -13.43 6.58
N VAL A 74 -14.12 -14.12 6.29
CA VAL A 74 -14.04 -15.58 6.26
C VAL A 74 -12.87 -16.05 7.11
N THR A 75 -13.09 -17.09 7.91
CA THR A 75 -12.03 -17.73 8.70
C THR A 75 -11.04 -18.45 7.78
N ALA A 76 -9.76 -18.36 8.11
CA ALA A 76 -8.70 -19.07 7.41
C ALA A 76 -7.69 -19.62 8.42
N ALA A 77 -6.80 -20.48 7.96
CA ALA A 77 -5.65 -20.95 8.74
C ALA A 77 -4.44 -21.06 7.82
N GLY A 78 -3.22 -21.09 8.36
CA GLY A 78 -2.04 -21.31 7.54
C GLY A 78 -0.75 -20.77 8.13
N LYS A 79 0.18 -20.43 7.25
CA LYS A 79 1.46 -19.83 7.61
C LYS A 79 1.84 -18.72 6.63
N ALA A 80 2.80 -17.91 7.03
CA ALA A 80 3.45 -16.94 6.20
C ALA A 80 4.93 -17.29 6.05
N THR A 81 5.47 -17.21 4.85
CA THR A 81 6.91 -17.23 4.62
C THR A 81 7.35 -15.80 4.34
N LEU A 82 8.16 -15.23 5.22
CA LEU A 82 8.67 -13.87 5.12
C LEU A 82 10.13 -13.88 4.68
N LEU A 83 10.51 -12.84 3.93
CA LEU A 83 11.89 -12.41 3.72
C LEU A 83 12.04 -11.05 4.41
N VAL A 84 12.67 -11.03 5.58
CA VAL A 84 12.96 -9.80 6.33
C VAL A 84 14.39 -9.39 6.04
N ASN A 85 14.59 -8.27 5.33
CA ASN A 85 15.89 -7.84 4.82
C ASN A 85 16.63 -8.97 4.06
N GLY A 86 15.88 -9.75 3.28
CA GLY A 86 16.40 -10.89 2.51
C GLY A 86 16.58 -12.19 3.31
N LYS A 87 16.42 -12.18 4.65
CA LYS A 87 16.50 -13.38 5.49
C LYS A 87 15.14 -14.07 5.57
N LYS A 88 15.12 -15.36 5.23
CA LYS A 88 13.89 -16.17 5.25
C LYS A 88 13.50 -16.57 6.68
N GLN A 89 12.21 -16.49 6.96
CA GLN A 89 11.59 -17.06 8.14
C GLN A 89 10.18 -17.57 7.82
N ASP A 90 9.80 -18.71 8.40
CA ASP A 90 8.44 -19.25 8.31
C ASP A 90 7.72 -18.94 9.63
N VAL A 91 6.58 -18.24 9.55
CA VAL A 91 5.79 -17.76 10.68
C VAL A 91 4.42 -18.45 10.65
N PRO A 92 4.10 -19.30 11.64
CA PRO A 92 2.76 -19.87 11.75
C PRO A 92 1.74 -18.78 12.08
N LEU A 93 0.54 -18.89 11.51
CA LEU A 93 -0.54 -17.94 11.79
C LEU A 93 -1.50 -18.50 12.83
N LYS A 94 -1.77 -17.71 13.87
CA LYS A 94 -2.79 -17.98 14.90
C LYS A 94 -4.05 -17.20 14.55
N ALA A 95 -5.20 -17.86 14.59
CA ALA A 95 -6.48 -17.20 14.40
C ALA A 95 -6.99 -16.57 15.70
N ASP A 96 -7.43 -15.32 15.61
CA ASP A 96 -8.22 -14.61 16.61
C ASP A 96 -9.49 -14.11 15.92
N GLY A 97 -10.57 -14.89 16.04
CA GLY A 97 -11.76 -14.73 15.21
C GLY A 97 -11.42 -14.82 13.71
N VAL A 98 -11.61 -13.72 12.99
CA VAL A 98 -11.32 -13.61 11.54
C VAL A 98 -9.94 -13.00 11.25
N MET A 99 -9.23 -12.53 12.27
CA MET A 99 -7.88 -12.01 12.15
C MET A 99 -6.87 -13.14 12.28
N LEU A 100 -5.87 -13.17 11.40
CA LEU A 100 -4.71 -14.03 11.53
C LEU A 100 -3.53 -13.21 12.03
N THR A 101 -2.83 -13.72 13.05
CA THR A 101 -1.66 -13.10 13.64
C THR A 101 -0.45 -14.00 13.48
N GLY A 102 0.69 -13.41 13.12
CA GLY A 102 1.98 -14.11 13.09
C GLY A 102 3.02 -13.31 13.85
N ASP A 103 3.49 -13.84 14.97
CA ASP A 103 4.48 -13.17 15.81
C ASP A 103 5.85 -13.18 15.10
N THR A 104 6.45 -12.02 14.93
CA THR A 104 7.79 -11.90 14.34
C THR A 104 8.44 -10.58 14.75
N SER A 105 9.75 -10.61 14.98
CA SER A 105 10.56 -9.41 15.24
C SER A 105 10.78 -8.63 13.95
N VAL A 106 9.80 -7.81 13.58
CA VAL A 106 9.86 -6.83 12.49
C VAL A 106 9.66 -5.43 13.04
N THR A 107 10.36 -4.49 12.45
CA THR A 107 10.36 -3.07 12.81
C THR A 107 10.05 -2.22 11.58
N PRO A 108 9.74 -0.92 11.76
CA PRO A 108 9.55 -0.01 10.63
C PRO A 108 10.76 0.06 9.68
N ALA A 109 11.97 -0.24 10.14
CA ALA A 109 13.20 -0.18 9.36
C ALA A 109 13.43 -1.42 8.47
N ASP A 110 12.58 -2.44 8.59
CA ASP A 110 12.75 -3.68 7.84
C ASP A 110 12.00 -3.66 6.52
N LYS A 111 12.67 -4.13 5.46
CA LYS A 111 12.01 -4.50 4.21
C LYS A 111 11.46 -5.91 4.33
N VAL A 112 10.17 -6.09 4.06
CA VAL A 112 9.47 -7.36 4.23
C VAL A 112 8.82 -7.77 2.92
N ALA A 113 9.19 -8.93 2.38
CA ALA A 113 8.41 -9.64 1.37
C ALA A 113 7.75 -10.86 1.99
N THR A 114 6.50 -11.13 1.67
CA THR A 114 5.71 -12.20 2.31
C THR A 114 4.98 -13.03 1.28
N ILE A 115 4.96 -14.35 1.49
CA ILE A 115 4.04 -15.27 0.83
C ILE A 115 3.13 -15.84 1.91
N LEU A 116 1.84 -15.53 1.84
CA LEU A 116 0.82 -16.20 2.64
C LEU A 116 0.45 -17.53 1.96
N SER A 117 0.43 -18.60 2.76
CA SER A 117 -0.04 -19.93 2.38
C SER A 117 -1.21 -20.27 3.30
N LEU A 118 -2.42 -20.03 2.83
CA LEU A 118 -3.66 -20.12 3.60
C LEU A 118 -4.50 -21.32 3.15
N SER A 119 -5.35 -21.80 4.05
CA SER A 119 -6.48 -22.67 3.76
C SER A 119 -7.76 -21.91 4.09
N VAL A 120 -8.62 -21.75 3.08
CA VAL A 120 -9.92 -21.07 3.19
C VAL A 120 -10.98 -22.07 2.76
N ASN A 121 -11.88 -22.46 3.67
CA ASN A 121 -12.88 -23.50 3.43
C ASN A 121 -12.28 -24.81 2.86
N GLY A 122 -11.09 -25.22 3.34
CA GLY A 122 -10.38 -26.41 2.87
C GLY A 122 -9.64 -26.25 1.54
N LYS A 123 -9.77 -25.12 0.85
CA LYS A 123 -9.04 -24.82 -0.38
C LYS A 123 -7.74 -24.09 -0.07
N ALA A 124 -6.65 -24.47 -0.75
CA ALA A 124 -5.38 -23.78 -0.64
C ALA A 124 -5.45 -22.44 -1.38
N VAL A 125 -5.02 -21.36 -0.71
CA VAL A 125 -4.99 -20.00 -1.25
C VAL A 125 -3.62 -19.40 -0.97
N SER A 126 -3.01 -18.77 -1.96
CA SER A 126 -1.73 -18.08 -1.79
C SER A 126 -1.80 -16.63 -2.25
N ALA A 127 -1.14 -15.75 -1.50
CA ALA A 127 -1.01 -14.34 -1.82
C ALA A 127 0.40 -13.85 -1.49
N ARG A 128 0.86 -12.86 -2.27
CA ARG A 128 2.19 -12.26 -2.10
C ARG A 128 2.05 -10.78 -1.78
N PHE A 129 2.88 -10.33 -0.84
CA PHE A 129 2.93 -8.94 -0.41
C PHE A 129 4.38 -8.48 -0.30
N SER A 130 4.61 -7.20 -0.47
CA SER A 130 5.92 -6.58 -0.27
C SER A 130 5.72 -5.21 0.35
N GLN A 131 6.47 -4.93 1.40
CA GLN A 131 6.49 -3.66 2.07
C GLN A 131 7.94 -3.20 2.24
N ASP A 132 8.20 -1.98 1.79
CA ASP A 132 9.51 -1.37 1.94
C ASP A 132 9.75 -0.91 3.37
N ALA A 133 11.03 -0.77 3.71
CA ALA A 133 11.45 -0.13 4.95
C ALA A 133 11.00 1.33 4.95
N VAL A 134 10.53 1.82 6.10
CA VAL A 134 10.16 3.23 6.25
C VAL A 134 11.41 4.09 6.23
N VAL A 135 11.38 5.07 5.33
CA VAL A 135 12.41 6.10 5.23
C VAL A 135 12.11 7.19 6.25
N THR A 136 13.03 7.43 7.19
CA THR A 136 12.96 8.56 8.10
C THR A 136 13.82 9.70 7.54
N PRO A 137 13.23 10.80 7.06
CA PRO A 137 13.99 11.92 6.51
C PRO A 137 14.61 12.76 7.63
N PRO A 138 15.60 13.62 7.30
CA PRO A 138 15.97 14.72 8.16
C PRO A 138 14.75 15.58 8.48
N LEU A 139 14.54 15.91 9.76
CA LEU A 139 13.39 16.68 10.22
C LEU A 139 13.78 18.14 10.46
N SER A 140 12.92 19.06 10.03
CA SER A 140 13.00 20.45 10.50
C SER A 140 12.77 20.52 12.01
N ALA A 141 13.16 21.61 12.67
CA ALA A 141 12.90 21.79 14.11
C ALA A 141 11.41 21.58 14.45
N ARG A 142 10.51 22.07 13.59
CA ARG A 142 9.06 21.90 13.73
C ARG A 142 8.62 20.45 13.60
N ALA A 143 9.07 19.75 12.57
CA ALA A 143 8.74 18.33 12.38
C ALA A 143 9.37 17.45 13.48
N GLY A 144 10.53 17.85 14.02
CA GLY A 144 11.14 17.19 15.18
C GLY A 144 10.30 17.34 16.45
N ALA A 145 9.80 18.55 16.74
CA ALA A 145 8.84 18.77 17.83
C ALA A 145 7.53 17.97 17.61
N GLY A 146 7.07 17.91 16.37
CA GLY A 146 5.93 17.09 15.94
C GLY A 146 6.11 15.60 16.19
N LYS A 147 7.30 15.07 15.88
CA LYS A 147 7.64 13.67 16.16
C LYS A 147 7.54 13.36 17.66
N ALA A 148 8.12 14.22 18.50
CA ALA A 148 8.07 14.04 19.95
C ALA A 148 6.62 14.05 20.47
N ALA A 149 5.79 14.99 20.00
CA ALA A 149 4.38 15.04 20.36
C ALA A 149 3.60 13.82 19.85
N PHE A 150 3.87 13.36 18.62
CA PHE A 150 3.25 12.17 18.04
C PHE A 150 3.61 10.91 18.84
N GLU A 151 4.88 10.72 19.19
CA GLU A 151 5.33 9.57 19.98
C GLU A 151 4.71 9.54 21.38
N GLN A 152 4.53 10.71 21.98
CA GLN A 152 3.91 10.84 23.30
C GLN A 152 2.40 10.58 23.28
N VAL A 153 1.68 11.05 22.26
CA VAL A 153 0.20 11.12 22.29
C VAL A 153 -0.47 10.15 21.32
N CYS A 154 0.12 9.95 20.14
CA CYS A 154 -0.57 9.30 19.02
C CYS A 154 -0.07 7.88 18.75
N ALA A 155 1.22 7.62 19.00
CA ALA A 155 1.88 6.37 18.62
C ALA A 155 1.33 5.13 19.36
N ALA A 156 0.76 5.31 20.55
CA ALA A 156 0.12 4.22 21.29
C ALA A 156 -1.02 3.55 20.50
N CYS A 157 -1.71 4.31 19.64
CA CYS A 157 -2.74 3.77 18.75
C CYS A 157 -2.25 3.67 17.31
N HIS A 158 -1.61 4.71 16.77
CA HIS A 158 -1.21 4.74 15.35
C HIS A 158 0.12 4.04 15.05
N GLY A 159 0.73 3.39 16.03
CA GLY A 159 2.02 2.72 15.90
C GLY A 159 3.17 3.71 15.75
N THR A 160 4.39 3.19 15.86
CA THR A 160 5.58 3.99 15.62
C THR A 160 5.76 4.26 14.12
N ALA A 161 6.48 5.34 13.79
CA ALA A 161 6.80 5.72 12.41
C ALA A 161 5.57 5.74 11.47
N LEU A 162 4.38 6.05 11.99
CA LEU A 162 3.13 6.22 11.24
C LEU A 162 2.59 4.95 10.56
N ARG A 163 3.02 3.76 10.99
CA ARG A 163 2.71 2.47 10.34
C ARG A 163 1.39 1.81 10.75
N GLY A 164 0.64 2.45 11.65
CA GLY A 164 -0.60 1.88 12.18
C GLY A 164 -0.32 0.78 13.19
N SER A 165 -1.37 0.37 13.88
CA SER A 165 -1.36 -0.80 14.76
C SER A 165 -2.65 -1.61 14.57
N ASP A 166 -2.96 -2.49 15.50
CA ASP A 166 -4.25 -3.16 15.54
C ASP A 166 -5.36 -2.23 16.08
N ALA A 167 -5.01 -1.10 16.70
CA ALA A 167 -5.95 -0.15 17.29
C ALA A 167 -6.31 1.03 16.37
N ALA A 168 -5.45 1.42 15.42
CA ALA A 168 -5.69 2.58 14.56
C ALA A 168 -4.92 2.48 13.23
N PRO A 169 -5.38 3.20 12.18
CA PRO A 169 -4.86 3.07 10.82
C PRO A 169 -3.44 3.62 10.68
N PRO A 170 -2.68 3.16 9.66
CA PRO A 170 -1.44 3.81 9.26
C PRO A 170 -1.71 5.22 8.72
N LEU A 171 -0.82 6.15 9.03
CA LEU A 171 -0.80 7.49 8.46
C LEU A 171 0.11 7.59 7.22
N LEU A 172 0.94 6.56 6.97
CA LEU A 172 1.56 6.32 5.67
C LEU A 172 0.58 5.57 4.74
N HIS A 173 -0.44 6.28 4.28
CA HIS A 173 -1.47 5.72 3.40
C HIS A 173 -2.00 6.80 2.46
N ALA A 174 -2.41 6.41 1.25
CA ALA A 174 -2.90 7.32 0.21
C ALA A 174 -4.14 8.11 0.62
N PHE A 175 -4.96 7.57 1.53
CA PHE A 175 -6.11 8.30 2.09
C PHE A 175 -5.72 9.58 2.82
N TYR A 176 -4.52 9.62 3.43
CA TYR A 176 -4.05 10.73 4.23
C TYR A 176 -2.98 11.57 3.54
N GLN A 177 -2.67 11.28 2.27
CA GLN A 177 -1.62 11.98 1.53
C GLN A 177 -2.03 13.44 1.27
N LEU A 178 -1.05 14.29 0.97
CA LEU A 178 -1.33 15.69 0.65
C LEU A 178 -2.29 15.80 -0.55
N GLY A 179 -3.32 16.64 -0.42
CA GLY A 179 -4.35 16.85 -1.44
C GLY A 179 -5.42 15.76 -1.53
N SER A 180 -5.40 14.76 -0.64
CA SER A 180 -6.50 13.79 -0.51
C SER A 180 -7.71 14.37 0.24
N GLY A 181 -8.83 13.65 0.17
CA GLY A 181 -10.05 13.98 0.93
C GLY A 181 -9.92 13.82 2.45
N HIS A 182 -8.86 13.16 2.94
CA HIS A 182 -8.50 13.13 4.36
C HIS A 182 -7.12 13.78 4.60
N GLY A 183 -6.93 14.93 3.94
CA GLY A 183 -5.71 15.74 3.97
C GLY A 183 -5.52 16.56 5.26
N ASP A 184 -4.85 17.71 5.16
CA ASP A 184 -4.36 18.50 6.30
C ASP A 184 -5.47 18.91 7.27
N ASP A 185 -6.58 19.42 6.73
CA ASP A 185 -7.73 19.91 7.49
C ASP A 185 -8.38 18.78 8.31
N VAL A 186 -8.55 17.61 7.70
CA VAL A 186 -9.11 16.43 8.37
C VAL A 186 -8.16 15.88 9.43
N ILE A 187 -6.85 15.82 9.15
CA ILE A 187 -5.85 15.37 10.13
C ILE A 187 -5.80 16.33 11.34
N LEU A 188 -5.82 17.65 11.11
CA LEU A 188 -5.83 18.65 12.18
C LEU A 188 -7.11 18.58 13.02
N ALA A 189 -8.26 18.43 12.36
CA ALA A 189 -9.54 18.26 13.05
C ALA A 189 -9.54 16.98 13.91
N ALA A 190 -9.06 15.86 13.36
CA ALA A 190 -8.94 14.59 14.08
C ALA A 190 -7.99 14.69 15.28
N ALA A 191 -6.84 15.36 15.12
CA ALA A 191 -5.89 15.58 16.21
C ALA A 191 -6.47 16.48 17.34
N THR A 192 -7.44 17.33 17.02
CA THR A 192 -8.05 18.27 17.98
C THR A 192 -9.28 17.69 18.68
N SER A 193 -10.08 16.92 17.95
CA SER A 193 -11.45 16.56 18.37
C SER A 193 -11.77 15.06 18.26
N GLY A 194 -10.84 14.25 17.73
CA GLY A 194 -11.13 12.88 17.31
C GLY A 194 -11.87 12.83 15.97
N ALA A 195 -12.22 11.64 15.52
CA ALA A 195 -12.88 11.42 14.23
C ALA A 195 -13.87 10.25 14.27
N LYS A 196 -14.94 10.37 13.47
CA LYS A 196 -15.90 9.29 13.27
C LYS A 196 -15.43 8.30 12.21
N SER A 197 -15.52 7.01 12.53
CA SER A 197 -15.11 5.97 11.60
C SER A 197 -16.05 5.91 10.40
N HIS A 198 -15.47 5.85 9.21
CA HIS A 198 -16.21 5.61 7.97
C HIS A 198 -15.37 4.93 6.88
N MET A 199 -14.03 5.02 6.95
CA MET A 199 -13.13 4.33 6.01
C MET A 199 -12.67 2.96 6.53
N TRP A 200 -12.43 2.86 7.82
CA TRP A 200 -11.78 1.69 8.43
C TRP A 200 -12.68 0.99 9.45
N LYS A 201 -12.27 -0.20 9.88
CA LYS A 201 -12.94 -0.98 10.92
C LYS A 201 -12.29 -0.87 12.30
N PHE A 202 -11.47 0.15 12.54
CA PHE A 202 -10.86 0.44 13.85
C PHE A 202 -11.85 1.04 14.87
N GLY A 203 -12.97 1.58 14.40
CA GLY A 203 -13.89 2.37 15.23
C GLY A 203 -13.50 3.84 15.27
N ASP A 204 -14.24 4.61 16.07
CA ASP A 204 -14.03 6.06 16.19
C ASP A 204 -12.65 6.36 16.79
N MET A 205 -11.98 7.37 16.26
CA MET A 205 -10.79 7.95 16.88
C MET A 205 -11.26 8.85 18.02
N PRO A 206 -10.94 8.54 19.30
CA PRO A 206 -11.27 9.41 20.41
C PRO A 206 -10.50 10.74 20.31
N LYS A 207 -10.98 11.77 21.00
CA LYS A 207 -10.23 13.02 21.16
C LYS A 207 -8.88 12.71 21.83
N PRO A 208 -7.74 13.07 21.22
CA PRO A 208 -6.44 12.86 21.84
C PRO A 208 -6.32 13.66 23.15
N GLU A 209 -5.82 13.00 24.20
CA GLU A 209 -5.52 13.63 25.48
C GLU A 209 -4.02 13.96 25.55
N GLY A 210 -3.68 15.13 26.10
CA GLY A 210 -2.28 15.52 26.31
C GLY A 210 -1.61 16.30 25.18
N LEU A 211 -2.28 16.49 24.04
CA LEU A 211 -1.81 17.41 22.99
C LEU A 211 -2.07 18.86 23.40
N LYS A 212 -1.02 19.70 23.43
CA LYS A 212 -1.15 21.13 23.74
C LYS A 212 -1.66 21.91 22.52
N PRO A 213 -2.36 23.03 22.71
CA PRO A 213 -2.80 23.88 21.60
C PRO A 213 -1.62 24.26 20.70
N GLY A 214 -1.76 24.03 19.39
CA GLY A 214 -0.74 24.30 18.38
C GLY A 214 0.14 23.09 18.04
N GLN A 215 0.28 22.11 18.93
CA GLN A 215 1.10 20.92 18.67
C GLN A 215 0.52 20.04 17.56
N GLU A 216 -0.78 20.12 17.28
CA GLU A 216 -1.41 19.43 16.15
C GLU A 216 -0.77 19.82 14.81
N LYS A 217 -0.33 21.07 14.67
CA LYS A 217 0.33 21.56 13.45
C LYS A 217 1.77 21.04 13.33
N ASP A 218 2.43 20.83 14.47
CA ASP A 218 3.77 20.25 14.49
C ASP A 218 3.70 18.76 14.17
N VAL A 219 2.72 18.05 14.75
CA VAL A 219 2.41 16.65 14.39
C VAL A 219 2.09 16.51 12.91
N LEU A 220 1.27 17.41 12.34
CA LEU A 220 1.02 17.42 10.90
C LEU A 220 2.32 17.61 10.09
N ALA A 221 3.21 18.52 10.52
CA ALA A 221 4.50 18.72 9.86
C ALA A 221 5.37 17.44 9.88
N TYR A 222 5.36 16.69 11.00
CA TYR A 222 6.01 15.38 11.08
C TYR A 222 5.38 14.36 10.13
N ILE A 223 4.04 14.26 10.11
CA ILE A 223 3.30 13.36 9.21
C ILE A 223 3.65 13.65 7.76
N ARG A 224 3.65 14.92 7.35
CA ARG A 224 3.97 15.33 5.98
C ARG A 224 5.42 15.05 5.59
N ALA A 225 6.37 15.28 6.50
CA ALA A 225 7.77 14.95 6.26
C ALA A 225 7.95 13.45 5.99
N MET A 226 7.39 12.61 6.86
CA MET A 226 7.43 11.15 6.71
C MET A 226 6.72 10.69 5.44
N GLN A 227 5.51 11.19 5.17
CA GLN A 227 4.77 10.85 3.96
C GLN A 227 5.53 11.22 2.69
N ALA A 228 6.15 12.40 2.63
CA ALA A 228 6.93 12.82 1.47
C ALA A 228 8.11 11.88 1.19
N ALA A 229 8.81 11.44 2.24
CA ALA A 229 9.93 10.49 2.12
C ALA A 229 9.51 9.07 1.74
N ASN A 230 8.22 8.73 1.90
CA ASN A 230 7.68 7.38 1.70
C ASN A 230 6.65 7.30 0.57
N GLY A 231 6.66 8.26 -0.38
CA GLY A 231 5.83 8.20 -1.59
C GLY A 231 4.40 8.72 -1.46
N PHE A 232 4.07 9.43 -0.37
CA PHE A 232 2.75 9.99 -0.08
C PHE A 232 2.73 11.53 -0.09
N ALA A 233 3.58 12.17 -0.89
CA ALA A 233 3.64 13.63 -1.03
C ALA A 233 2.43 14.26 -1.77
N GLY A 234 1.48 13.44 -2.24
CA GLY A 234 0.43 13.87 -3.19
C GLY A 234 0.93 13.89 -4.64
N THR A 235 0.06 14.26 -5.58
CA THR A 235 0.49 14.50 -6.96
C THR A 235 1.49 15.65 -6.96
N ALA A 236 2.75 15.35 -7.28
CA ALA A 236 3.80 16.35 -7.36
C ALA A 236 3.36 17.51 -8.26
N VAL A 237 3.22 18.72 -7.70
CA VAL A 237 3.62 19.88 -8.47
C VAL A 237 5.12 19.69 -8.65
N LYS A 238 5.54 19.32 -9.88
CA LYS A 238 6.95 19.39 -10.27
C LYS A 238 7.48 20.73 -9.76
N PRO A 239 8.66 20.80 -9.12
CA PRO A 239 9.30 22.08 -8.89
C PRO A 239 9.36 22.77 -10.24
N ALA A 240 8.53 23.81 -10.42
CA ALA A 240 8.79 24.76 -11.47
C ALA A 240 10.20 25.25 -11.19
N ASP A 241 11.06 25.04 -12.17
CA ASP A 241 12.24 25.82 -12.44
C ASP A 241 12.23 27.10 -11.59
N GLN A 242 13.07 27.14 -10.56
CA GLN A 242 13.45 28.39 -9.93
C GLN A 242 14.27 29.14 -10.98
N GLY A 243 13.56 29.65 -11.99
CA GLY A 243 14.05 30.62 -12.93
C GLY A 243 14.47 31.80 -12.09
N ALA A 244 15.78 31.96 -11.98
CA ALA A 244 16.41 33.15 -11.46
C ALA A 244 15.76 34.35 -12.13
N MET A 245 15.01 35.14 -11.35
CA MET A 245 14.67 36.49 -11.75
C MET A 245 16.00 37.26 -11.82
N PRO A 246 16.43 37.78 -12.98
CA PRO A 246 17.55 38.71 -12.99
C PRO A 246 17.09 40.00 -12.29
N MET A 247 17.74 40.31 -11.17
CA MET A 247 17.68 41.63 -10.55
C MET A 247 18.41 42.60 -11.50
N ASP A 248 17.67 43.36 -12.30
CA ASP A 248 18.21 44.54 -12.95
C ASP A 248 18.33 45.67 -11.92
N HIS A 249 19.57 45.88 -11.48
CA HIS A 249 20.01 47.08 -10.79
C HIS A 249 20.23 48.21 -11.79
N SER A 250 19.16 48.89 -12.18
CA SER A 250 19.26 50.18 -12.85
C SER A 250 18.84 51.29 -11.92
N GLY A 251 19.75 51.60 -10.99
CA GLY A 251 19.79 52.89 -10.32
C GLY A 251 20.30 53.96 -11.28
N HIS A 252 19.43 54.86 -11.70
CA HIS A 252 19.82 56.17 -12.22
C HIS A 252 19.11 57.26 -11.42
N MET A 253 19.81 57.75 -10.40
CA MET A 253 19.73 59.17 -10.06
C MET A 253 20.35 59.96 -11.22
N LYS A 254 19.73 61.06 -11.64
CA LYS A 254 20.33 62.40 -11.58
C LYS A 254 19.41 63.49 -12.13
N HIS A 255 19.28 64.51 -11.27
CA HIS A 255 19.07 65.95 -11.49
C HIS A 255 17.73 66.44 -12.04
#